data_AF-A0A936MEN5-F1
#
_entry.id   AF-A0A936MEN5-F1
#
_cell.length_a   1.000
_cell.length_b   1.000
_cell.length_c   1.000
_cell.angle_alpha   90.00
_cell.angle_beta   90.00
_cell.angle_gamma   90.00
#
_symmetry.space_group_name_H-M   'P 1'
#
loop_
_entity.id
_entity.type
_entity.pdbx_description
1 polymer ?
#
loop_
_entity_poly.entity_id
_entity_poly.type
_entity_poly.pdbx_seq_one_letter_code
_entity_poly.pdbx_strand_id
1 'polypeptide(L)'
;MALEAVAAWAPLMAGVLDPEGRRAFFLEYVRQINALKDHPEFYNSLTTNCTTNIWTNSHVNPGHLPLSWKILASGHVPEYLFENGRLEDPGLTFADVQRRAHINARAKAAGIVPDFSQRIRKPE
;
A
#
# COMPACT_ATOMS: atom_id res chain seq x y z
N MET A 1 -5.15 8.67 22.52
CA MET A 1 -4.03 7.74 22.24
C MET A 1 -4.02 7.17 20.82
N ALA A 2 -5.16 6.79 20.21
CA ALA A 2 -5.19 6.37 18.79
C ALA A 2 -5.01 7.53 17.79
N LEU A 3 -5.39 8.76 18.17
CA LEU A 3 -5.29 9.96 17.33
C LEU A 3 -3.84 10.45 17.14
N GLU A 4 -2.96 10.28 18.14
CA GLU A 4 -1.56 10.71 18.04
C GLU A 4 -0.75 9.84 17.07
N ALA A 5 -1.07 8.54 17.00
CA ALA A 5 -0.46 7.61 16.06
C ALA A 5 -0.87 7.90 14.60
N VAL A 6 -2.04 8.48 14.35
CA VAL A 6 -2.45 8.90 12.99
C VAL A 6 -1.76 10.21 12.60
N ALA A 7 -1.58 11.14 13.54
CA ALA A 7 -0.90 12.42 13.30
C ALA A 7 0.59 12.26 12.97
N ALA A 8 1.28 11.31 13.61
CA ALA A 8 2.70 11.05 13.36
C ALA A 8 3.00 10.49 11.96
N TRP A 9 2.00 9.92 11.27
CA TRP A 9 2.12 9.37 9.92
C TRP A 9 1.46 10.26 8.87
N ALA A 10 0.77 11.32 9.26
CA ALA A 10 0.11 12.24 8.32
C ALA A 10 1.10 12.87 7.32
N PRO A 11 2.34 13.27 7.68
CA PRO A 11 3.32 13.76 6.71
C PRO A 11 3.87 12.64 5.80
N LEU A 12 3.97 11.40 6.30
CA LEU A 12 4.42 10.23 5.54
C LEU A 12 3.34 9.66 4.61
N MET A 13 2.07 9.98 4.85
CA MET A 13 0.91 9.62 4.03
C MET A 13 0.45 10.79 3.13
N ALA A 14 0.99 11.99 3.33
CA ALA A 14 0.75 13.15 2.48
C ALA A 14 1.64 13.05 1.25
N GLY A 15 1.24 12.23 0.27
CA GLY A 15 2.06 12.08 -0.93
C GLY A 15 1.43 11.40 -2.15
N VAL A 16 0.15 11.00 -2.14
CA VAL A 16 -0.42 10.32 -3.32
C VAL A 16 -1.83 10.77 -3.71
N LEU A 17 -2.71 11.04 -2.75
CA LEU A 17 -4.11 11.40 -3.01
C LEU A 17 -4.60 12.47 -2.04
N ASP A 18 -5.34 13.45 -2.56
CA ASP A 18 -6.06 14.44 -1.77
C ASP A 18 -7.23 13.79 -0.98
N PRO A 19 -7.90 14.49 -0.06
CA PRO A 19 -9.00 13.92 0.71
C PRO A 19 -10.14 13.36 -0.15
N GLU A 20 -10.45 14.00 -1.28
CA GLU A 20 -11.49 13.56 -2.20
C GLU A 20 -11.10 12.26 -2.91
N GLY A 21 -9.87 12.16 -3.41
CA GLY A 21 -9.37 10.96 -4.07
C GLY A 21 -9.25 9.75 -3.13
N ARG A 22 -8.90 9.97 -1.86
CA ARG A 22 -8.95 8.92 -0.84
C ARG A 22 -10.38 8.42 -0.60
N ARG A 23 -11.35 9.34 -0.52
CA ARG A 23 -12.77 9.00 -0.37
C ARG A 23 -13.29 8.25 -1.60
N ALA A 24 -12.95 8.70 -2.81
CA ALA A 24 -13.35 8.07 -4.06
C ALA A 24 -12.82 6.64 -4.16
N PHE A 25 -11.53 6.44 -3.86
CA PHE A 25 -10.91 5.10 -3.83
C PHE A 25 -11.61 4.16 -2.83
N PHE A 26 -11.89 4.63 -1.62
CA PHE A 26 -12.61 3.84 -0.63
C PHE A 26 -14.03 3.47 -1.10
N LEU A 27 -14.76 4.43 -1.65
CA LEU A 27 -16.12 4.19 -2.15
C LEU A 27 -16.14 3.24 -3.34
N GLU A 28 -15.12 3.24 -4.19
CA GLU A 28 -15.00 2.28 -5.29
C GLU A 28 -14.86 0.84 -4.78
N TYR A 29 -14.08 0.61 -3.72
CA TYR A 29 -14.04 -0.69 -3.05
C TYR A 29 -15.41 -1.09 -2.46
N VAL A 30 -16.09 -0.18 -1.77
CA VAL A 30 -17.42 -0.44 -1.20
C VAL A 30 -18.42 -0.79 -2.30
N ARG A 31 -18.37 -0.08 -3.44
CA ARG A 31 -19.19 -0.36 -4.61
C ARG A 31 -18.95 -1.77 -5.13
N GLN A 32 -17.70 -2.19 -5.30
CA GLN A 32 -17.37 -3.55 -5.77
C GLN A 32 -17.82 -4.63 -4.78
N ILE A 33 -17.59 -4.43 -3.49
CA ILE A 33 -18.02 -5.38 -2.45
C ILE A 33 -19.54 -5.54 -2.44
N ASN A 34 -20.28 -4.43 -2.58
CA ASN A 34 -21.74 -4.48 -2.67
C ASN A 34 -22.22 -5.15 -3.96
N ALA A 35 -21.56 -4.92 -5.09
CA ALA A 35 -21.89 -5.60 -6.34
C ALA A 35 -21.73 -7.13 -6.21
N LEU A 36 -20.70 -7.61 -5.52
CA LEU A 36 -20.46 -9.03 -5.28
C LEU A 36 -21.56 -9.73 -4.46
N LYS A 37 -22.32 -8.97 -3.67
CA LYS A 37 -23.50 -9.50 -2.95
C LYS A 37 -24.61 -9.92 -3.91
N ASP A 38 -24.86 -9.08 -4.92
CA ASP A 38 -25.96 -9.27 -5.87
C ASP A 38 -25.50 -10.09 -7.09
N HIS A 39 -24.23 -9.98 -7.46
CA HIS A 39 -23.58 -10.63 -8.59
C HIS A 39 -22.26 -11.26 -8.14
N PRO A 40 -22.28 -12.51 -7.63
CA PRO A 40 -21.05 -13.20 -7.24
C PRO A 40 -20.15 -13.45 -8.46
N GLU A 41 -18.84 -13.32 -8.26
CA GLU A 41 -17.83 -13.51 -9.31
C GLU A 41 -16.83 -14.61 -8.93
N PHE A 42 -16.26 -15.27 -9.94
CA PHE A 42 -15.16 -16.21 -9.75
C PHE A 42 -13.83 -15.47 -9.77
N TYR A 43 -13.00 -15.71 -8.75
CA TYR A 43 -11.70 -15.06 -8.63
C TYR A 43 -10.59 -15.84 -9.32
N ASN A 44 -9.68 -15.10 -9.96
CA ASN A 44 -8.46 -15.64 -10.53
C ASN A 44 -7.26 -15.02 -9.83
N SER A 45 -6.36 -15.81 -9.25
CA SER A 45 -5.22 -15.31 -8.48
C SER A 45 -4.28 -14.37 -9.26
N LEU A 46 -4.26 -14.48 -10.59
CA LEU A 46 -3.45 -13.61 -11.46
C LEU A 46 -4.08 -12.22 -11.61
N THR A 47 -5.40 -12.14 -11.78
CA THR A 47 -6.10 -10.88 -12.08
C THR A 47 -6.84 -10.30 -10.87
N THR A 48 -7.03 -11.10 -9.83
CA THR A 48 -7.74 -10.77 -8.60
C THR A 48 -6.86 -11.11 -7.40
N ASN A 49 -5.91 -10.23 -7.11
CA ASN A 49 -5.06 -10.31 -5.95
C ASN A 49 -4.94 -8.93 -5.29
N CYS A 50 -4.13 -8.85 -4.24
CA CYS A 50 -3.95 -7.60 -3.50
C CYS A 50 -3.38 -6.47 -4.35
N THR A 51 -2.60 -6.76 -5.40
CA THR A 51 -1.99 -5.75 -6.26
C THR A 51 -2.90 -5.32 -7.40
N THR A 52 -3.44 -6.28 -8.16
CA THR A 52 -4.26 -5.99 -9.33
C THR A 52 -5.56 -5.28 -8.93
N ASN A 53 -6.17 -5.67 -7.81
CA ASN A 53 -7.36 -5.00 -7.28
C ASN A 53 -7.06 -3.55 -6.88
N ILE A 54 -5.92 -3.29 -6.21
CA ILE A 54 -5.49 -1.92 -5.87
C ILE A 54 -5.28 -1.10 -7.14
N TRP A 55 -4.61 -1.66 -8.15
CA TRP A 55 -4.38 -0.98 -9.41
C TRP A 55 -5.68 -0.64 -10.13
N THR A 56 -6.58 -1.61 -10.32
CA THR A 56 -7.89 -1.40 -10.96
C THR A 56 -8.70 -0.34 -10.21
N ASN A 57 -8.75 -0.40 -8.89
CA ASN A 57 -9.48 0.57 -8.07
C ASN A 57 -8.85 1.96 -8.07
N SER A 58 -7.55 2.06 -8.35
CA SER A 58 -6.87 3.36 -8.40
C SER A 58 -7.30 4.21 -9.59
N HIS A 59 -7.92 3.62 -10.61
CA HIS A 59 -8.40 4.32 -11.81
C HIS A 59 -9.47 5.37 -11.53
N VAL A 60 -10.15 5.31 -10.37
CA VAL A 60 -11.07 6.37 -9.96
C VAL A 60 -10.37 7.71 -9.69
N ASN A 61 -9.05 7.70 -9.51
CA ASN A 61 -8.26 8.88 -9.23
C ASN A 61 -7.44 9.35 -10.45
N PRO A 62 -7.26 10.68 -10.60
CA PRO A 62 -6.27 11.21 -11.53
C PRO A 62 -4.86 10.76 -11.11
N GLY A 63 -4.00 10.48 -12.09
CA GLY A 63 -2.65 10.00 -11.82
C GLY A 63 -2.58 8.53 -11.37
N HIS A 64 -3.51 7.67 -11.80
CA HIS A 64 -3.28 6.22 -11.69
C HIS A 64 -2.05 5.81 -12.54
N LEU A 65 -1.35 4.77 -12.09
CA LEU A 65 -0.19 4.27 -12.80
C LEU A 65 -0.62 3.41 -14.00
N PRO A 66 0.12 3.41 -15.12
CA PRO A 66 -0.20 2.55 -16.26
C PRO A 66 -0.07 1.06 -15.92
N LEU A 67 -0.67 0.17 -16.72
CA LEU A 67 -0.45 -1.26 -16.51
C LEU A 67 1.02 -1.62 -16.75
N SER A 68 1.61 -2.37 -15.81
CA SER A 68 2.94 -2.96 -15.94
C SER A 68 2.89 -4.44 -15.58
N TRP A 69 3.73 -5.28 -16.18
CA TRP A 69 3.84 -6.69 -15.80
C TRP A 69 4.20 -6.87 -14.32
N LYS A 70 4.89 -5.87 -13.72
CA LYS A 70 5.22 -5.84 -12.28
C LYS A 70 3.98 -5.80 -11.37
N ILE A 71 2.81 -5.44 -11.91
CA ILE A 71 1.52 -5.48 -11.20
C ILE A 71 1.01 -6.92 -11.09
N LEU A 72 1.25 -7.75 -12.11
CA LEU A 72 0.91 -9.17 -12.12
C LEU A 72 1.87 -9.98 -11.24
N ALA A 73 3.14 -9.58 -11.21
CA ALA A 73 4.17 -10.18 -10.37
C ALA A 73 4.36 -9.38 -9.07
N SER A 74 3.45 -9.55 -8.10
CA SER A 74 3.35 -8.73 -6.88
C SER A 74 4.67 -8.44 -6.13
N GLY A 75 5.66 -9.34 -6.21
CA GLY A 75 6.99 -9.11 -5.64
C GLY A 75 7.77 -7.93 -6.22
N HIS A 76 7.43 -7.48 -7.43
CA HIS A 76 8.07 -6.35 -8.13
C HIS A 76 7.31 -5.02 -7.98
N VAL A 77 6.17 -5.02 -7.29
CA VAL A 77 5.36 -3.81 -7.08
C VAL A 77 6.12 -2.70 -6.34
N PRO A 78 6.94 -2.98 -5.31
CA PRO A 78 7.70 -1.93 -4.66
C PRO A 78 8.68 -1.23 -5.60
N GLU A 79 9.34 -1.98 -6.49
CA GLU A 79 10.23 -1.42 -7.51
C GLU A 79 9.45 -0.56 -8.50
N TYR A 80 8.29 -1.05 -8.95
CA TYR A 80 7.41 -0.29 -9.84
C TYR A 80 6.95 1.04 -9.21
N LEU A 81 6.58 1.03 -7.93
CA LEU A 81 6.18 2.23 -7.21
C LEU A 81 7.37 3.20 -7.04
N PHE A 82 8.57 2.69 -6.78
CA PHE A 82 9.79 3.51 -6.69
C PHE A 82 10.13 4.18 -8.02
N GLU A 83 10.14 3.44 -9.13
CA GLU A 83 10.39 3.96 -10.48
C GLU A 83 9.39 5.05 -10.90
N ASN A 84 8.18 5.02 -10.36
CA ASN A 84 7.12 5.99 -10.62
C ASN A 84 6.99 7.07 -9.53
N GLY A 85 8.00 7.21 -8.66
CA GLY A 85 8.06 8.27 -7.64
C GLY A 85 7.00 8.16 -6.54
N ARG A 86 6.44 6.96 -6.31
CA ARG A 86 5.42 6.71 -5.26
C ARG A 86 5.99 6.25 -3.93
N LEU A 87 7.27 5.90 -3.90
CA LEU A 87 8.02 5.65 -2.68
C LEU A 87 9.04 6.77 -2.54
N GLU A 88 8.65 7.84 -1.85
CA GLU A 88 9.48 9.03 -1.67
C GLU A 88 10.62 8.76 -0.68
N ASP A 89 11.87 8.85 -1.15
CA ASP A 89 13.06 9.06 -0.31
C ASP A 89 14.13 9.78 -1.16
N PRO A 90 14.20 11.12 -1.12
CA PRO A 90 15.07 11.90 -1.99
C PRO A 90 16.54 11.47 -1.86
N GLY A 91 17.14 11.10 -2.99
CA GLY A 91 18.57 10.77 -3.06
C GLY A 91 18.92 9.32 -2.71
N LEU A 92 17.94 8.45 -2.47
CA LEU A 92 18.19 7.02 -2.27
C LEU A 92 18.04 6.20 -3.55
N THR A 93 18.79 5.09 -3.60
CA THR A 93 18.52 3.99 -4.55
C THR A 93 17.39 3.09 -4.04
N PHE A 94 16.74 2.34 -4.93
CA PHE A 94 15.73 1.36 -4.51
C PHE A 94 16.29 0.34 -3.49
N ALA A 95 17.56 -0.06 -3.66
CA ALA A 95 18.23 -0.95 -2.70
C ALA A 95 18.36 -0.33 -1.31
N ASP A 96 18.56 0.99 -1.20
CA ASP A 96 18.61 1.69 0.08
C ASP A 96 17.22 1.73 0.74
N VAL A 97 16.18 2.01 -0.05
CA VAL A 97 14.78 1.95 0.40
C VAL A 97 14.43 0.56 0.93
N GLN A 98 14.81 -0.50 0.21
CA GLN A 98 14.60 -1.88 0.66
C GLN A 98 15.33 -2.19 1.96
N ARG A 99 16.59 -1.76 2.11
CA ARG A 99 17.34 -1.95 3.36
C ARG A 99 16.68 -1.22 4.54
N ARG A 100 16.25 0.03 4.36
CA ARG A 100 15.54 0.81 5.39
C ARG A 100 14.21 0.16 5.79
N ALA A 101 13.47 -0.39 4.82
CA ALA A 101 12.19 -1.05 5.04
C ALA A 101 12.31 -2.48 5.63
N HIS A 102 13.52 -3.04 5.74
CA HIS A 102 13.73 -4.41 6.19
C HIS A 102 13.55 -4.55 7.72
N ILE A 103 12.31 -4.82 8.15
CA ILE A 103 11.95 -4.97 9.57
C ILE A 103 12.06 -6.40 10.11
N ASN A 104 12.46 -7.39 9.29
CA ASN A 104 12.37 -8.81 9.67
C ASN A 104 13.15 -9.14 10.95
N ALA A 105 14.35 -8.58 11.12
CA ALA A 105 15.14 -8.78 12.33
C ALA A 105 14.42 -8.23 13.57
N ARG A 106 13.86 -7.02 13.47
CA ARG A 106 13.07 -6.38 14.54
C ARG A 106 11.82 -7.19 14.88
N ALA A 107 11.10 -7.65 13.86
CA ALA A 107 9.90 -8.47 14.01
C ALA A 107 10.22 -9.81 14.70
N LYS A 108 11.29 -10.50 14.27
CA LYS A 108 11.74 -11.75 14.89
C LYS A 108 12.15 -11.56 16.34
N ALA A 109 12.89 -10.49 16.64
CA ALA A 109 13.30 -10.16 18.01
C ALA A 109 12.13 -9.78 18.91
N ALA A 110 11.09 -9.13 18.38
CA ALA A 110 9.91 -8.74 19.14
C ALA A 110 9.04 -9.92 19.59
N GLY A 111 8.97 -11.00 18.79
CA GLY A 111 8.10 -12.14 19.06
C GLY A 111 6.61 -11.79 18.95
N ILE A 112 5.74 -12.62 19.54
CA ILE A 112 4.29 -12.39 19.55
C ILE A 112 3.92 -11.69 20.86
N VAL A 113 3.81 -10.36 20.80
CA VAL A 113 3.53 -9.50 21.96
C VAL A 113 2.41 -8.50 21.66
N PRO A 114 1.63 -8.04 22.67
CA PRO A 114 0.52 -7.10 22.45
C PRO A 114 0.93 -5.79 21.79
N ASP A 115 2.17 -5.33 22.01
CA ASP A 115 2.73 -4.09 21.47
C ASP A 115 3.61 -4.29 20.22
N PHE A 116 3.52 -5.44 19.54
CA PHE A 116 4.36 -5.81 18.38
C PHE A 116 4.44 -4.70 17.33
N SER A 117 3.28 -4.15 16.95
CA SER A 117 3.12 -3.10 15.95
C SER A 117 3.96 -1.85 16.28
N GLN A 118 4.04 -1.47 17.55
CA GLN A 118 4.83 -0.31 17.99
C GLN A 118 6.32 -0.65 17.96
N ARG A 119 6.71 -1.85 18.41
CA ARG A 119 8.11 -2.29 18.47
C ARG A 119 8.78 -2.31 17.10
N ILE A 120 8.10 -2.83 16.07
CA ILE A 120 8.68 -2.94 14.71
C ILE A 120 8.80 -1.58 13.99
N ARG A 121 8.14 -0.53 14.50
CA ARG A 121 8.11 0.82 13.90
C ARG A 121 9.00 1.85 14.61
N LYS A 122 9.68 1.47 15.70
CA LYS A 122 10.62 2.37 16.36
C LYS A 122 11.77 2.70 15.39
N PRO A 123 12.18 3.98 15.28
CA PRO A 123 13.42 4.35 14.60
C PRO A 123 14.60 3.69 15.31
N GLU A 124 15.67 3.42 14.55
CA GLU A 124 16.95 2.92 15.09
C GLU A 124 17.64 3.96 15.97
#